data_AF-A0A9E4RWG9-F1
#
_entry.id   AF-A0A9E4RWG9-F1
#
_cell.length_a   1.000
_cell.length_b   1.000
_cell.length_c   1.000
_cell.angle_alpha   90.00
_cell.angle_beta   90.00
_cell.angle_gamma   90.00
#
_symmetry.space_group_name_H-M   'P 1'
#
loop_
_entity.id
_entity.type
_entity.pdbx_description
1 polymer ?
#
loop_
_entity_poly.entity_id
_entity_poly.type
_entity_poly.pdbx_seq_one_letter_code
_entity_poly.pdbx_strand_id
1 'polypeptide(L)'
;AYQYLDVEDLCDAIWQCSSLPCEVTNDTFNIGAKEFGTPKSDFQAVLDYAGHGKRVISIPEAPAVFMLRLFERIGFSPLYKWIYETIGKESYLSIDKAERVLGFRPKYSNKEALIRNFQWYLDNLDSFEHASGVTHGLPWRQGILKLAKWVF
;
A
#
# COMPACT_ATOMS: atom_id res chain seq x y z
N ALA A 1 -1.41 -6.84 -11.74
CA ALA A 1 -1.27 -5.44 -11.28
C ALA A 1 -1.95 -5.26 -9.92
N TYR A 2 -1.59 -4.23 -9.15
CA TYR A 2 -2.19 -3.95 -7.84
C TYR A 2 -2.59 -2.47 -7.77
N GLN A 3 -3.82 -2.16 -7.37
CA GLN A 3 -4.37 -0.80 -7.29
C GLN A 3 -4.38 -0.34 -5.83
N TYR A 4 -3.78 0.82 -5.57
CA TYR A 4 -3.85 1.50 -4.30
C TYR A 4 -4.92 2.60 -4.34
N LEU A 5 -5.24 3.12 -3.15
CA LEU A 5 -6.15 4.24 -2.96
C LEU A 5 -5.42 5.27 -2.10
N ASP A 6 -5.17 6.46 -2.66
CA ASP A 6 -4.71 7.59 -1.87
C ASP A 6 -5.85 8.10 -0.99
N VAL A 7 -5.53 8.50 0.24
CA VAL A 7 -6.52 8.96 1.22
C VAL A 7 -7.18 10.27 0.77
N GLU A 8 -6.45 11.15 0.09
CA GLU A 8 -7.00 12.40 -0.43
C GLU A 8 -8.01 12.14 -1.55
N ASP A 9 -7.70 11.19 -2.45
CA ASP A 9 -8.64 10.75 -3.49
C ASP A 9 -9.92 10.15 -2.88
N LEU A 10 -9.80 9.39 -1.78
CA LEU A 10 -10.95 8.90 -1.04
C LEU A 10 -11.78 10.05 -0.43
N CYS A 11 -11.12 11.06 0.15
CA CYS A 11 -11.82 12.24 0.68
C CYS A 11 -12.61 12.97 -0.41
N ASP A 12 -12.03 13.13 -1.61
CA ASP A 12 -12.73 13.73 -2.74
C ASP A 12 -13.94 12.89 -3.17
N ALA A 13 -13.80 11.56 -3.23
CA ALA A 13 -14.92 10.68 -3.55
C ALA A 13 -16.06 10.78 -2.51
N ILE A 14 -15.72 10.82 -1.22
CA ILE A 14 -16.69 11.03 -0.13
C ILE A 14 -17.38 12.39 -0.29
N TRP A 15 -16.61 13.44 -0.55
CA TRP A 15 -17.14 14.78 -0.78
C TRP A 15 -18.12 14.81 -1.96
N GLN A 16 -17.77 14.18 -3.08
CA GLN A 16 -18.63 14.04 -4.25
C GLN A 16 -19.94 13.31 -3.92
N CYS A 17 -19.86 12.17 -3.22
CA CYS A 17 -21.04 11.43 -2.77
C CYS A 17 -21.94 12.26 -1.84
N SER A 18 -21.36 13.14 -1.01
CA SER A 18 -22.11 14.01 -0.10
C SER A 18 -22.70 15.26 -0.75
N SER A 19 -22.18 15.68 -1.91
CA SER A 19 -22.55 16.94 -2.58
C SER A 19 -23.49 16.75 -3.77
N LEU A 20 -23.56 15.54 -4.34
CA LEU A 20 -24.40 15.22 -5.47
C LEU A 20 -25.77 14.68 -5.03
N PRO A 21 -26.80 14.70 -5.90
CA PRO A 21 -28.14 14.21 -5.57
C PRO A 21 -28.12 12.74 -5.12
N CYS A 22 -28.94 12.40 -4.12
CA CYS A 22 -29.01 11.06 -3.52
C CYS A 22 -29.36 9.99 -4.56
N GLU A 23 -30.17 10.33 -5.55
CA GLU A 23 -30.60 9.45 -6.64
C GLU A 23 -29.42 9.03 -7.53
N VAL A 24 -28.35 9.83 -7.53
CA VAL A 24 -27.10 9.59 -8.28
C VAL A 24 -26.08 8.85 -7.40
N THR A 25 -26.04 9.14 -6.10
CA THR A 25 -24.98 8.68 -5.18
C THR A 25 -25.36 7.47 -4.33
N ASN A 26 -26.64 7.10 -4.25
CA ASN A 26 -27.11 5.93 -3.51
C ASN A 26 -26.85 4.62 -4.28
N ASP A 27 -25.57 4.31 -4.48
CA ASP A 27 -25.09 3.17 -5.25
C ASP A 27 -23.68 2.76 -4.77
N THR A 28 -23.15 1.66 -5.30
CA THR A 28 -21.78 1.18 -5.04
C THR A 28 -20.80 1.70 -6.08
N PHE A 29 -19.69 2.27 -5.63
CA PHE A 29 -18.60 2.78 -6.45
C PHE A 29 -17.28 2.18 -6.00
N ASN A 30 -16.45 1.75 -6.96
CA ASN A 30 -15.06 1.40 -6.67
C ASN A 30 -14.21 2.65 -6.81
N ILE A 31 -13.33 2.88 -5.84
CA ILE A 31 -12.43 4.02 -5.79
C ILE A 31 -11.01 3.49 -5.70
N GLY A 32 -10.09 4.06 -6.48
CA GLY A 32 -8.69 3.67 -6.54
C GLY A 32 -7.94 4.50 -7.57
N ALA A 33 -6.61 4.35 -7.58
CA ALA A 33 -5.75 5.01 -8.55
C ALA A 33 -6.13 4.60 -9.99
N LYS A 34 -6.08 5.55 -10.93
CA LYS A 34 -6.26 5.29 -12.36
C LYS A 34 -5.01 4.69 -12.98
N GLU A 35 -3.85 5.23 -12.60
CA GLU A 35 -2.55 4.76 -13.02
C GLU A 35 -1.91 3.94 -11.91
N PHE A 36 -1.77 2.64 -12.15
CA PHE A 36 -1.25 1.69 -11.19
C PHE A 36 -0.38 0.64 -11.85
N GLY A 37 0.51 0.03 -11.07
CA GLY A 37 1.54 -0.87 -11.57
C GLY A 37 1.57 -2.21 -10.84
N THR A 38 2.78 -2.64 -10.56
CA THR A 38 3.06 -3.85 -9.76
C THR A 38 3.66 -3.42 -8.43
N PRO A 39 3.49 -4.20 -7.35
CA PRO A 39 4.19 -3.94 -6.10
C PRO A 39 5.70 -3.71 -6.33
N LYS A 40 6.33 -4.49 -7.22
CA LYS A 40 7.75 -4.30 -7.56
C LYS A 40 8.05 -2.91 -8.11
N SER A 41 7.31 -2.44 -9.12
CA SER A 41 7.55 -1.13 -9.73
C SER A 41 7.25 0.01 -8.77
N ASP A 42 6.26 -0.18 -7.92
CA ASP A 42 5.74 0.87 -7.05
C ASP A 42 6.64 1.05 -5.83
N PHE A 43 7.11 -0.05 -5.22
CA PHE A 43 8.15 0.01 -4.19
C PHE A 43 9.52 0.43 -4.72
N GLN A 44 9.86 0.08 -5.98
CA GLN A 44 11.10 0.57 -6.58
C GLN A 44 11.09 2.09 -6.70
N ALA A 45 9.95 2.71 -7.06
CA ALA A 45 9.84 4.17 -7.15
C ALA A 45 10.12 4.85 -5.79
N VAL A 46 9.68 4.25 -4.68
CA VAL A 46 9.99 4.74 -3.32
C VAL A 46 11.48 4.59 -2.99
N LEU A 47 12.10 3.46 -3.36
CA LEU A 47 13.55 3.26 -3.16
C LEU A 47 14.39 4.24 -3.97
N ASP A 48 13.99 4.50 -5.21
CA ASP A 48 14.62 5.46 -6.11
C ASP A 48 14.51 6.88 -5.52
N TYR A 49 13.30 7.24 -5.04
CA TYR A 49 13.06 8.51 -4.35
C TYR A 49 13.91 8.67 -3.08
N ALA A 50 14.07 7.60 -2.30
CA ALA A 50 14.90 7.59 -1.09
C ALA A 50 16.41 7.72 -1.36
N GLY A 51 16.88 7.55 -2.61
CA GLY A 51 18.26 7.84 -2.99
C GLY A 51 19.34 6.84 -2.51
N HIS A 52 18.96 5.69 -1.95
CA HIS A 52 19.92 4.72 -1.39
C HIS A 52 20.51 3.74 -2.42
N GLY A 53 20.10 3.82 -3.70
CA GLY A 53 20.60 2.94 -4.78
C GLY A 53 20.25 1.46 -4.63
N LYS A 54 19.26 1.12 -3.80
CA LYS A 54 18.78 -0.26 -3.57
C LYS A 54 17.77 -0.68 -4.64
N ARG A 55 17.62 -1.99 -4.84
CA ARG A 55 16.69 -2.57 -5.82
C ARG A 55 15.73 -3.58 -5.21
N VAL A 56 14.48 -3.58 -5.69
CA VAL A 56 13.48 -4.59 -5.34
C VAL A 56 13.80 -5.90 -6.05
N ILE A 57 14.07 -6.95 -5.27
CA ILE A 57 14.37 -8.29 -5.76
C ILE A 57 13.10 -9.14 -5.74
N SER A 58 12.74 -9.70 -6.89
CA SER A 58 11.63 -10.64 -7.01
C SER A 58 12.13 -12.05 -6.67
N ILE A 59 11.42 -12.73 -5.77
CA ILE A 59 11.67 -14.13 -5.42
C ILE A 59 10.51 -15.01 -5.88
N PRO A 60 10.72 -16.30 -6.16
CA PRO A 60 9.64 -17.22 -6.51
C PRO A 60 8.59 -17.30 -5.39
N GLU A 61 7.32 -17.12 -5.73
CA GLU A 61 6.21 -17.02 -4.77
C GLU A 61 6.05 -18.30 -3.94
N ALA A 62 5.96 -19.47 -4.59
CA ALA A 62 5.66 -20.72 -3.88
C ALA A 62 6.72 -21.09 -2.81
N PRO A 63 8.03 -21.03 -3.11
CA PRO A 63 9.06 -21.20 -2.08
C PRO A 63 9.00 -20.16 -0.97
N ALA A 64 8.73 -18.88 -1.30
CA ALA A 64 8.63 -17.82 -0.31
C ALA A 64 7.45 -18.04 0.64
N VAL A 65 6.26 -18.34 0.10
CA VAL A 65 5.05 -18.64 0.87
C VAL A 65 5.24 -19.88 1.74
N PHE A 66 5.90 -20.92 1.22
CA PHE A 66 6.21 -22.12 2.01
C PHE A 66 7.09 -21.79 3.22
N MET A 67 8.18 -21.04 3.03
CA MET A 67 9.08 -20.64 4.11
C MET A 67 8.37 -19.74 5.13
N LEU A 68 7.53 -18.80 4.69
CA LEU A 68 6.77 -17.93 5.58
C LEU A 68 5.77 -18.72 6.44
N ARG A 69 5.07 -19.69 5.86
CA ARG A 69 4.18 -20.61 6.60
C ARG A 69 4.94 -21.44 7.63
N LEU A 70 6.16 -21.87 7.32
CA LEU A 70 7.00 -22.58 8.27
C LEU A 70 7.38 -21.68 9.45
N PHE A 71 7.82 -20.44 9.20
CA PHE A 71 8.13 -19.48 10.26
C PHE A 71 6.91 -19.08 11.10
N GLU A 72 5.73 -18.98 10.48
CA GLU A 72 4.46 -18.72 11.18
C GLU A 72 4.16 -19.83 12.18
N ARG A 73 4.28 -21.09 11.77
CA ARG A 73 4.01 -22.24 12.64
C ARG A 73 4.92 -22.30 13.87
N ILE A 74 6.14 -21.77 13.78
CA ILE A 74 7.11 -21.74 14.88
C ILE A 74 6.92 -20.46 15.74
N GLY A 75 5.97 -19.58 15.40
CA GLY A 75 5.69 -18.35 16.15
C GLY A 75 6.65 -17.20 15.87
N PHE A 76 7.48 -17.32 14.82
CA PHE A 76 8.50 -16.33 14.46
C PHE A 76 8.18 -15.52 13.20
N SER A 77 7.08 -15.83 12.48
CA SER A 77 6.68 -14.99 11.35
C SER A 77 6.20 -13.65 11.87
N PRO A 78 6.83 -12.55 11.45
CA PRO A 78 6.30 -11.24 11.74
C PRO A 78 5.16 -10.94 10.73
N LEU A 79 5.14 -11.55 9.54
CA LEU A 79 4.13 -11.27 8.51
C LEU A 79 2.82 -12.03 8.74
N TYR A 80 1.69 -11.33 8.60
CA TYR A 80 0.36 -11.92 8.60
C TYR A 80 0.15 -12.81 7.37
N LYS A 81 -0.50 -13.97 7.58
CA LYS A 81 -0.80 -14.95 6.52
C LYS A 81 -1.41 -14.34 5.26
N TRP A 82 -2.33 -13.42 5.46
CA TRP A 82 -3.05 -12.77 4.37
C TRP A 82 -2.12 -11.99 3.44
N ILE A 83 -1.07 -11.34 3.95
CA ILE A 83 -0.17 -10.47 3.16
C ILE A 83 0.56 -11.28 2.08
N TYR A 84 1.17 -12.41 2.44
CA TYR A 84 1.92 -13.19 1.46
C TYR A 84 1.04 -14.02 0.52
N GLU A 85 -0.23 -14.24 0.85
CA GLU A 85 -1.18 -14.97 -0.02
C GLU A 85 -1.91 -14.04 -1.02
N THR A 86 -1.88 -12.72 -0.80
CA THR A 86 -2.57 -11.75 -1.66
C THR A 86 -1.64 -10.84 -2.45
N ILE A 87 -0.41 -10.59 -1.99
CA ILE A 87 0.50 -9.65 -2.65
C ILE A 87 0.93 -10.08 -4.06
N GLY A 88 0.90 -11.39 -4.35
CA GLY A 88 1.18 -11.94 -5.68
C GLY A 88 -0.02 -11.93 -6.62
N LYS A 89 -1.22 -11.66 -6.11
CA LYS A 89 -2.47 -11.70 -6.89
C LYS A 89 -2.78 -10.34 -7.48
N GLU A 90 -3.47 -10.36 -8.61
CA GLU A 90 -4.01 -9.13 -9.18
C GLU A 90 -5.15 -8.60 -8.32
N SER A 91 -5.08 -7.31 -7.98
CA SER A 91 -6.08 -6.65 -7.13
C SER A 91 -6.32 -5.25 -7.67
N TYR A 92 -7.37 -5.10 -8.48
CA TYR A 92 -7.82 -3.82 -9.01
C TYR A 92 -9.28 -3.92 -9.41
N LEU A 93 -9.97 -2.79 -9.43
CA LEU A 93 -11.38 -2.69 -9.81
C LEU A 93 -11.54 -1.52 -10.79
N SER A 94 -12.54 -1.62 -11.68
CA SER A 94 -12.86 -0.51 -12.58
C SER A 94 -13.45 0.65 -11.78
N ILE A 95 -12.89 1.85 -12.01
CA ILE A 95 -13.35 3.13 -11.47
C ILE A 95 -14.25 3.88 -12.46
N ASP A 96 -14.54 3.32 -13.64
CA ASP A 96 -15.23 4.01 -14.75
C ASP A 96 -16.60 4.56 -14.32
N LYS A 97 -17.30 3.82 -13.45
CA LYS A 97 -18.57 4.25 -12.88
C LYS A 97 -18.40 5.48 -12.01
N ALA A 98 -17.38 5.53 -11.15
CA ALA A 98 -17.11 6.67 -10.31
C ALA A 98 -16.71 7.90 -11.16
N GLU A 99 -15.87 7.71 -12.19
CA GLU A 99 -15.49 8.80 -13.10
C GLU A 99 -16.72 9.38 -13.82
N ARG A 100 -17.60 8.52 -14.33
CA ARG A 100 -18.79 8.94 -15.09
C ARG A 100 -19.88 9.55 -14.23
N VAL A 101 -20.16 8.97 -13.06
CA VAL A 101 -21.34 9.31 -12.24
C VAL A 101 -21.02 10.37 -11.19
N LEU A 102 -19.86 10.26 -10.54
CA LEU A 102 -19.45 11.18 -9.47
C LEU A 102 -18.55 12.32 -9.98
N GLY A 103 -18.02 12.19 -11.20
CA GLY A 103 -16.94 13.06 -11.67
C GLY A 103 -15.63 12.78 -10.93
N PHE A 104 -15.47 11.59 -10.34
CA PHE A 104 -14.27 11.19 -9.63
C PHE A 104 -13.06 11.22 -10.57
N ARG A 105 -11.96 11.82 -10.11
CA ARG A 105 -10.71 11.92 -10.86
C ARG A 105 -9.56 11.69 -9.89
N PRO A 106 -8.98 10.48 -9.85
CA PRO A 106 -7.81 10.21 -9.03
C PRO A 106 -6.72 11.23 -9.33
N LYS A 107 -6.22 11.91 -8.31
CA LYS A 107 -5.14 12.88 -8.43
C LYS A 107 -3.78 12.20 -8.47
N TYR A 108 -3.66 11.03 -7.83
CA TYR A 108 -2.39 10.36 -7.64
C TYR A 108 -2.39 8.96 -8.25
N SER A 109 -1.31 8.63 -8.93
CA SER A 109 -0.94 7.25 -9.26
C SER A 109 -0.52 6.49 -7.99
N ASN A 110 -0.44 5.16 -8.08
CA ASN A 110 0.12 4.33 -7.00
C ASN A 110 1.48 4.83 -6.51
N LYS A 111 2.37 5.20 -7.44
CA LYS A 111 3.74 5.62 -7.13
C LYS A 111 3.75 6.95 -6.39
N GLU A 112 2.98 7.91 -6.89
CA GLU A 112 2.86 9.24 -6.26
C GLU A 112 2.27 9.13 -4.86
N ALA A 113 1.21 8.33 -4.68
CA ALA A 113 0.61 8.09 -3.36
C ALA A 113 1.62 7.49 -2.37
N LEU A 114 2.41 6.50 -2.81
CA LEU A 114 3.44 5.89 -1.96
C LEU A 114 4.58 6.88 -1.64
N ILE A 115 5.06 7.65 -2.62
CA ILE A 115 6.11 8.66 -2.42
C ILE A 115 5.62 9.75 -1.46
N ARG A 116 4.38 10.21 -1.59
CA ARG A 116 3.76 11.21 -0.71
C ARG A 116 3.67 10.71 0.73
N ASN A 117 3.23 9.47 0.91
CA ASN A 117 3.19 8.83 2.22
C ASN A 117 4.60 8.66 2.82
N PHE A 118 5.59 8.31 2.00
CA PHE A 118 6.97 8.20 2.44
C PHE A 118 7.56 9.57 2.82
N GLN A 119 7.27 10.62 2.05
CA GLN A 119 7.67 11.99 2.39
C GLN A 119 7.05 12.44 3.71
N TRP A 120 5.75 12.20 3.91
CA TRP A 120 5.10 12.46 5.19
C TRP A 120 5.78 11.71 6.35
N TYR A 121 6.16 10.44 6.14
CA TYR A 121 6.91 9.68 7.13
C TYR A 121 8.25 10.34 7.47
N LEU A 122 9.01 10.79 6.47
CA LEU A 122 10.29 11.50 6.70
C LEU A 122 10.08 12.81 7.46
N ASP A 123 9.09 13.59 7.06
CA ASP A 123 8.78 14.90 7.66
C ASP A 123 8.31 14.78 9.12
N ASN A 124 7.77 13.62 9.52
CA ASN A 124 7.20 13.40 10.84
C ASN A 124 8.01 12.40 11.68
N LEU A 125 9.12 11.87 11.17
CA LEU A 125 9.89 10.79 11.82
C LEU A 125 10.26 11.13 13.27
N ASP A 126 10.79 12.33 13.48
CA ASP A 126 11.22 12.82 14.80
C ASP A 126 10.08 12.87 15.83
N SER A 127 8.82 12.96 15.37
CA SER A 127 7.65 13.06 16.25
C SER A 127 7.23 11.73 16.88
N PHE A 128 7.64 10.59 16.29
CA PHE A 128 7.23 9.26 16.75
C PHE A 128 8.36 8.25 16.86
N GLU A 129 9.60 8.57 16.48
CA GLU A 129 10.75 7.65 16.60
C GLU A 129 11.00 7.20 18.06
N HIS A 130 10.70 8.07 19.03
CA HIS A 130 10.83 7.78 20.47
C HIS A 130 9.52 7.28 21.12
N ALA A 131 8.45 7.15 20.35
CA ALA A 131 7.18 6.60 20.83
C ALA A 131 7.07 5.11 20.46
N SER A 132 6.62 4.29 21.41
CA SER A 132 6.30 2.89 21.18
C SER A 132 4.83 2.63 21.46
N GLY A 133 4.13 1.91 20.59
CA GLY A 133 2.75 1.49 20.84
C GLY A 133 2.14 0.70 19.69
N VAL A 134 0.81 0.59 19.71
CA VAL A 134 0.04 -0.47 19.01
C VAL A 134 -0.74 0.05 17.80
N THR A 135 -0.65 1.34 17.47
CA THR A 135 -1.34 1.97 16.34
C THR A 135 -0.49 1.96 15.07
N HIS A 136 -1.13 2.13 13.90
CA HIS A 136 -0.49 2.16 12.58
C HIS A 136 0.60 3.24 12.39
N GLY A 137 0.80 4.14 13.37
CA GLY A 137 1.84 5.18 13.35
C GLY A 137 3.09 4.83 14.17
N LEU A 138 3.22 3.62 14.70
CA LEU A 138 4.33 3.24 15.59
C LEU A 138 5.21 2.16 14.94
N PRO A 139 6.54 2.24 15.13
CA PRO A 139 7.49 1.38 14.43
C PRO A 139 7.29 -0.09 14.80
N TRP A 140 7.14 -0.92 13.76
CA TRP A 140 6.83 -2.33 13.88
C TRP A 140 8.02 -3.16 14.40
N ARG A 141 7.74 -4.20 15.21
CA ARG A 141 8.77 -5.13 15.71
C ARG A 141 9.26 -6.02 14.56
N GLN A 142 10.39 -5.65 13.96
CA GLN A 142 10.96 -6.31 12.77
C GLN A 142 11.32 -7.80 12.95
N GLY A 143 11.41 -8.32 14.18
CA GLY A 143 11.64 -9.75 14.45
C GLY A 143 12.81 -10.34 13.66
N ILE A 144 12.58 -11.49 13.03
CA ILE A 144 13.59 -12.23 12.24
C ILE A 144 13.97 -11.54 10.92
N LEU A 145 13.20 -10.55 10.45
CA LEU A 145 13.54 -9.77 9.25
C LEU A 145 14.84 -8.96 9.43
N LYS A 146 15.28 -8.75 10.68
CA LYS A 146 16.63 -8.21 10.95
C LYS A 146 17.74 -9.10 10.40
N LEU A 147 17.55 -10.43 10.38
CA LEU A 147 18.54 -11.35 9.81
C LEU A 147 18.59 -11.28 8.28
N ALA A 148 17.47 -10.97 7.62
CA ALA A 148 17.46 -10.77 6.17
C ALA A 148 18.35 -9.58 5.76
N LYS A 149 18.48 -8.54 6.60
CA LYS A 149 19.39 -7.40 6.38
C LYS A 149 20.88 -7.78 6.35
N TRP A 150 21.25 -8.99 6.81
CA TRP A 150 22.63 -9.47 6.74
C TRP A 150 22.95 -10.13 5.40
N VAL A 151 21.92 -10.51 4.64
CA VAL A 151 22.05 -11.27 3.39
C VAL A 151 21.78 -10.37 2.16
N PHE A 152 21.09 -9.24 2.34
CA PHE A 152 20.68 -8.28 1.30
C PHE A 152 20.97 -6.82 1.72
#